data_AF-A0A967JHE3-F1
#
_entry.id   AF-A0A967JHE3-F1
#
_cell.length_a   1.000
_cell.length_b   1.000
_cell.length_c   1.000
_cell.angle_alpha   90.00
_cell.angle_beta   90.00
_cell.angle_gamma   90.00
#
_symmetry.space_group_name_H-M   'P 1'
#
loop_
_entity.id
_entity.type
_entity.pdbx_description
1 polymer ?
#
loop_
_entity_poly.entity_id
_entity_poly.type
_entity_poly.pdbx_seq_one_letter_code
_entity_poly.pdbx_strand_id
1 'polypeptide(L)'
;AIVSLAGVMGGATTEISDDTTDVLLEMAWWDPPTISRTVKRLNLPSEASTRFRRGADWGENVDRAMRRFISLATAAGATVVDGFVDEVGETPDRTPIPVRTAK
;
A
#
# COMPACT_ATOMS: atom_id res chain seq x y z
N ALA A 1 16.46 -11.94 -1.25
CA ALA A 1 16.09 -11.85 0.19
C ALA A 1 14.61 -11.56 0.30
N ILE A 2 13.94 -11.94 1.40
CA ILE A 2 12.53 -11.56 1.63
C ILE A 2 12.52 -10.13 2.17
N VAL A 3 11.77 -9.24 1.52
CA VAL A 3 11.72 -7.81 1.88
C VAL A 3 10.53 -7.45 2.78
N SER A 4 9.44 -8.22 2.73
CA SER A 4 8.26 -7.99 3.57
C SER A 4 7.35 -9.21 3.63
N LEU A 5 6.46 -9.20 4.63
CA LEU A 5 5.21 -9.94 4.60
C LEU A 5 4.13 -9.00 4.04
N ALA A 6 3.95 -9.04 2.72
CA ALA A 6 3.09 -8.16 1.93
C ALA A 6 1.75 -7.82 2.62
N GLY A 7 1.49 -6.52 2.77
CA GLY A 7 0.26 -6.00 3.38
C GLY A 7 0.11 -6.26 4.88
N VAL A 8 1.13 -6.85 5.55
CA VAL A 8 1.09 -7.17 6.97
C VAL A 8 2.23 -6.50 7.72
N MET A 9 3.49 -6.75 7.34
CA MET A 9 4.66 -6.24 8.07
C MET A 9 5.88 -6.13 7.14
N GLY A 10 6.72 -5.12 7.36
CA GLY A 10 8.02 -5.00 6.69
C GLY A 10 8.99 -6.10 7.12
N GLY A 11 10.03 -6.33 6.32
CA GLY A 11 11.12 -7.26 6.65
C GLY A 11 12.24 -6.55 7.40
N ALA A 12 12.85 -7.23 8.37
CA ALA A 12 13.96 -6.69 9.15
C ALA A 12 15.20 -6.36 8.28
N THR A 13 15.38 -7.02 7.14
CA THR A 13 16.54 -6.79 6.26
C THR A 13 16.45 -5.51 5.43
N THR A 14 15.28 -4.87 5.38
CA THR A 14 15.01 -3.65 4.60
C THR A 14 14.33 -2.58 5.45
N GLU A 15 14.43 -2.72 6.78
CA GLU A 15 13.92 -1.74 7.72
C GLU A 15 14.77 -0.46 7.66
N ILE A 16 14.13 0.71 7.77
CA ILE A 16 14.81 1.99 7.86
C ILE A 16 15.55 2.06 9.20
N SER A 17 16.80 2.49 9.17
CA SER A 17 17.67 2.75 10.33
C SER A 17 18.28 4.15 10.27
N ASP A 18 19.01 4.53 11.31
CA ASP A 18 19.74 5.81 11.37
C ASP A 18 20.80 5.96 10.26
N ASP A 19 21.28 4.85 9.70
CA ASP A 19 22.25 4.83 8.60
C ASP A 19 21.59 4.88 7.21
N THR A 20 20.25 4.90 7.15
CA THR A 20 19.52 4.90 5.87
C THR A 20 19.61 6.25 5.18
N THR A 21 20.10 6.24 3.94
CA THR A 21 20.27 7.43 3.11
C THR A 21 19.31 7.46 1.93
N ASP A 22 18.97 6.29 1.38
CA ASP A 22 18.06 6.13 0.26
C ASP A 22 16.87 5.25 0.64
N VAL A 23 15.66 5.63 0.20
CA VAL A 23 14.42 4.92 0.51
C VAL A 23 13.64 4.66 -0.77
N LEU A 24 13.21 3.41 -0.96
CA LEU A 24 12.19 3.05 -1.93
C LEU A 24 10.81 3.07 -1.25
N LEU A 25 9.87 3.82 -1.82
CA LEU A 25 8.51 3.91 -1.31
C LEU A 25 7.62 2.85 -1.95
N GLU A 26 7.11 1.90 -1.15
CA GLU A 26 6.11 0.92 -1.59
C GLU A 26 4.69 1.49 -1.45
N MET A 27 4.00 1.64 -2.57
CA MET A 27 2.57 1.91 -2.62
C MET A 27 1.86 0.72 -3.25
N ALA A 28 1.04 0.01 -2.47
CA ALA A 28 0.48 -1.25 -2.89
C ALA A 28 -0.96 -1.43 -2.42
N TRP A 29 -1.69 -2.26 -3.16
CA TRP A 29 -2.95 -2.84 -2.76
C TRP A 29 -2.82 -4.36 -2.74
N TRP A 30 -3.44 -5.00 -1.74
CA TRP A 30 -3.37 -6.44 -1.56
C TRP A 30 -4.77 -7.05 -1.45
N ASP A 31 -4.92 -8.26 -1.98
CA ASP A 31 -6.14 -9.06 -1.88
C ASP A 31 -6.59 -9.22 -0.40
N PRO A 32 -7.75 -8.64 0.01
CA PRO A 32 -8.17 -8.61 1.41
C PRO A 32 -8.35 -10.01 2.06
N PRO A 33 -8.91 -11.03 1.36
CA PRO A 33 -8.90 -12.42 1.82
C PRO A 33 -7.51 -12.96 2.12
N THR A 34 -6.52 -12.68 1.27
CA THR A 34 -5.13 -13.13 1.46
C THR A 34 -4.48 -12.50 2.69
N ILE A 35 -4.69 -11.19 2.91
CA ILE A 35 -4.25 -10.51 4.12
C ILE A 35 -4.94 -11.10 5.36
N SER A 36 -6.26 -11.30 5.32
CA SER A 36 -7.03 -11.89 6.43
C SER A 36 -6.51 -13.28 6.84
N ARG A 37 -6.22 -14.15 5.86
CA ARG A 37 -5.67 -15.48 6.11
C ARG A 37 -4.29 -15.41 6.75
N THR A 38 -3.42 -14.54 6.23
CA THR A 38 -2.05 -14.39 6.73
C THR A 38 -2.00 -13.87 8.16
N VAL A 39 -2.77 -12.81 8.47
CA VAL A 39 -2.88 -12.25 9.82
C VAL A 39 -3.37 -13.30 10.80
N LYS A 40 -4.42 -14.06 10.44
CA LYS A 40 -4.97 -15.11 11.31
C LYS A 40 -3.96 -16.24 11.55
N ARG A 41 -3.25 -16.66 10.50
CA ARG A 41 -2.27 -17.75 10.58
C ARG A 41 -1.07 -17.39 11.46
N LEU A 42 -0.58 -16.16 11.36
CA LEU A 42 0.64 -15.72 12.05
C LEU A 42 0.34 -14.98 13.37
N ASN A 43 -0.94 -14.76 13.68
CA ASN A 43 -1.40 -13.96 14.82
C ASN A 43 -0.71 -12.59 14.89
N LEU A 44 -0.61 -11.91 13.74
CA LEU A 44 0.18 -10.69 13.58
C LEU A 44 -0.68 -9.53 13.03
N PRO A 45 -1.57 -8.95 13.85
CA PRO A 45 -2.34 -7.80 13.44
C PRO A 45 -1.47 -6.53 13.47
N SER A 46 -1.40 -5.85 12.32
CA SER A 46 -0.81 -4.51 12.19
C SER A 46 -1.84 -3.49 11.70
N GLU A 47 -1.51 -2.20 11.84
CA GLU A 47 -2.27 -1.09 11.26
C GLU A 47 -2.46 -1.24 9.74
N ALA A 48 -1.40 -1.66 9.03
CA ALA A 48 -1.47 -1.94 7.59
C ALA A 48 -2.45 -3.08 7.29
N SER A 49 -2.27 -4.21 7.97
CA SER A 49 -3.11 -5.39 7.75
C SER A 49 -4.58 -5.14 8.03
N THR A 50 -4.89 -4.28 9.01
CA THR A 50 -6.26 -3.90 9.37
C THR A 50 -6.94 -3.10 8.27
N ARG A 51 -6.19 -2.23 7.59
CA ARG A 51 -6.69 -1.46 6.43
C ARG A 51 -6.88 -2.38 5.23
N PHE A 52 -5.85 -3.13 4.86
CA PHE A 52 -5.89 -3.97 3.66
C PHE A 52 -6.96 -5.07 3.75
N ARG A 53 -7.12 -5.72 4.90
CA ARG A 53 -8.14 -6.76 5.07
C ARG A 53 -9.59 -6.27 4.97
N ARG A 54 -9.83 -4.96 5.11
CA ARG A 54 -11.15 -4.32 4.96
C ARG A 54 -11.38 -3.76 3.55
N GLY A 55 -10.37 -3.84 2.68
CA GLY A 55 -10.38 -3.21 1.36
C GLY A 55 -9.87 -1.78 1.44
N ALA A 56 -8.58 -1.61 1.15
CA ALA A 56 -8.04 -0.29 0.79
C ALA A 56 -8.50 0.07 -0.63
N ASP A 57 -8.53 1.37 -0.95
CA ASP A 57 -8.75 1.79 -2.33
C ASP A 57 -7.55 1.38 -3.20
N TRP A 58 -7.82 0.66 -4.28
CA TRP A 58 -6.81 0.25 -5.26
C TRP A 58 -6.69 1.25 -6.42
N GLY A 59 -7.63 2.20 -6.53
CA GLY A 59 -7.67 3.17 -7.61
C GLY A 59 -7.00 4.49 -7.26
N GLU A 60 -7.71 5.60 -7.50
CA GLU A 60 -7.16 6.95 -7.53
C GLU A 60 -6.48 7.41 -6.23
N ASN A 61 -6.85 6.85 -5.07
CA ASN A 61 -6.23 7.29 -3.81
C ASN A 61 -4.79 6.79 -3.61
N VAL A 62 -4.34 5.77 -4.36
CA VAL A 62 -2.94 5.30 -4.29
C VAL A 62 -2.00 6.42 -4.75
N ASP A 63 -2.26 7.01 -5.91
CA ASP A 63 -1.51 8.15 -6.45
C ASP A 63 -1.53 9.36 -5.53
N ARG A 64 -2.70 9.66 -4.95
CA ARG A 64 -2.87 10.80 -4.04
C ARG A 64 -2.06 10.60 -2.76
N ALA A 65 -2.07 9.39 -2.21
CA ALA A 65 -1.26 9.04 -1.06
C ALA A 65 0.24 9.15 -1.38
N MET A 66 0.66 8.68 -2.56
CA MET A 66 2.06 8.75 -3.01
C MET A 66 2.55 10.19 -3.09
N ARG A 67 1.82 11.05 -3.81
CA ARG A 67 2.15 12.47 -3.94
C ARG A 67 2.17 13.19 -2.59
N ARG A 68 1.26 12.82 -1.67
CA ARG A 68 1.25 13.40 -0.33
C ARG A 68 2.48 12.99 0.47
N PHE A 69 2.86 11.72 0.44
CA PHE A 69 4.08 11.24 1.11
C PHE A 69 5.30 11.95 0.56
N ILE A 70 5.45 11.99 -0.77
CA ILE A 70 6.56 12.67 -1.46
C ILE A 70 6.63 14.14 -1.03
N SER A 71 5.51 14.85 -1.06
CA SER A 71 5.45 16.26 -0.63
C SER A 71 5.92 16.46 0.82
N LEU A 72 5.56 15.57 1.75
CA LEU A 72 5.99 15.64 3.14
C LEU A 72 7.48 15.29 3.29
N ALA A 73 7.96 14.27 2.59
CA ALA A 73 9.36 13.87 2.60
C ALA A 73 10.27 14.99 2.06
N THR A 74 9.88 15.63 0.95
CA THR A 74 10.60 16.77 0.39
C THR A 74 10.58 17.97 1.34
N ALA A 75 9.46 18.26 1.99
CA ALA A 75 9.39 19.30 3.02
C ALA A 75 10.31 19.00 4.23
N ALA A 76 10.62 17.72 4.48
CA ALA A 76 11.57 17.29 5.50
C ALA A 76 13.03 17.18 4.99
N GLY A 77 13.30 17.56 3.74
CA GLY A 77 14.65 17.59 3.15
C GLY A 77 15.03 16.41 2.26
N ALA A 78 14.11 15.47 2.00
CA ALA A 78 14.36 14.38 1.04
C ALA A 78 14.40 14.89 -0.41
N THR A 79 15.30 14.34 -1.21
CA THR A 79 15.32 14.57 -2.66
C THR A 79 14.55 13.46 -3.36
N VAL A 80 13.67 13.82 -4.29
CA VAL A 80 12.88 12.86 -5.07
C VAL A 80 13.67 12.50 -6.32
N VAL A 81 13.89 11.20 -6.52
CA VAL A 81 14.43 10.68 -7.78
C VAL A 81 13.27 10.50 -8.75
N ASP A 82 13.46 10.93 -9.99
CA ASP A 82 12.43 10.82 -11.03
C ASP A 82 12.21 9.36 -11.46
N GLY A 83 10.98 9.04 -11.83
CA GLY A 83 10.55 7.71 -12.23
C GLY A 83 9.94 6.88 -11.09
N PHE A 84 9.08 5.92 -11.47
CA PHE A 84 8.51 4.91 -10.60
C PHE A 84 8.15 3.68 -11.43
N VAL A 85 7.90 2.57 -10.74
CA VAL A 85 7.37 1.33 -11.33
C VAL A 85 5.94 1.16 -10.86
N ASP A 86 5.03 0.90 -11.78
CA ASP A 86 3.63 0.61 -11.50
C ASP A 86 3.22 -0.66 -12.22
N GLU A 87 2.76 -1.64 -11.43
CA GLU A 87 2.37 -2.96 -11.89
C GLU A 87 0.94 -3.23 -11.41
N VAL A 88 0.04 -3.37 -12.38
CA VAL A 88 -1.39 -3.55 -12.10
C VAL A 88 -1.76 -5.01 -12.39
N GLY A 89 -2.15 -5.71 -11.33
CA GLY A 89 -2.67 -7.07 -11.42
C GLY A 89 -4.19 -7.13 -11.64
N GLU A 90 -4.80 -8.24 -11.22
CA GLU A 90 -6.26 -8.34 -11.17
C GLU A 90 -6.83 -7.46 -10.06
N THR A 91 -7.75 -6.57 -10.43
CA THR A 91 -8.37 -5.61 -9.51
C THR A 91 -9.89 -5.85 -9.42
N PRO A 92 -10.53 -5.50 -8.28
CA PRO A 92 -11.99 -5.59 -8.15
C PRO A 92 -12.75 -4.85 -9.26
N ASP A 93 -13.88 -5.39 -9.68
CA ASP A 93 -14.75 -4.76 -10.69
C ASP A 93 -15.33 -3.44 -10.16
N ARG A 94 -15.23 -2.37 -10.96
CA ARG A 94 -15.80 -1.04 -10.69
C ARG A 94 -16.90 -0.66 -11.68
N THR A 95 -17.46 -1.65 -12.39
CA THR A 95 -18.55 -1.45 -13.33
C THR A 95 -19.69 -0.70 -12.63
N PRO A 96 -20.09 0.49 -13.12
CA PRO A 96 -21.17 1.26 -12.53
C PRO A 96 -22.46 0.44 -12.48
N ILE A 97 -23.11 0.43 -11.33
CA ILE A 97 -24.40 -0.23 -11.15
C ILE A 97 -25.50 0.78 -11.50
N PRO A 98 -26.30 0.55 -12.56
CA PRO A 98 -27.40 1.44 -12.89
C PRO A 98 -28.45 1.38 -11.77
N VAL A 99 -28.83 2.54 -11.27
CA VAL A 99 -29.88 2.67 -10.26
C VAL A 99 -31.08 3.41 -10.86
N ARG A 100 -32.30 3.01 -10.47
CA ARG A 100 -33.50 3.73 -10.87
C ARG A 100 -33.49 5.11 -10.19
N THR A 101 -33.64 6.16 -10.98
CA THR A 101 -33.66 7.55 -10.48
C THR A 101 -35.07 8.03 -10.11
N ALA A 102 -36.11 7.36 -10.61
CA ALA A 102 -37.51 7.57 -10.23
C ALA A 102 -37.96 6.55 -9.17
N LYS A 103 -39.01 6.89 -8.41
CA LYS A 103 -39.60 6.00 -7.39
C LYS A 103 -40.30 4.80 -8.03
#